data_AF-K1YRF2-F1
#
_entry.id   AF-K1YRF2-F1
#
_cell.length_a   1.000
_cell.length_b   1.000
_cell.length_c   1.000
_cell.angle_alpha   90.00
_cell.angle_beta   90.00
_cell.angle_gamma   90.00
#
_symmetry.space_group_name_H-M   'P 1'
#
loop_
_entity.id
_entity.type
_entity.pdbx_description
1 polymer ?
#
loop_
_entity_poly.entity_id
_entity_poly.type
_entity_poly.pdbx_seq_one_letter_code
_entity_poly.pdbx_strand_id
1 'polypeptide(L)'
;MEIKEFATHSIIPGHVLFYLNRDGIIGNPLSPEELISLKFLEKIWGRRPVLRAQLSRLSMKARLSFLRTASLQTKWERYAYSRFRNLKSGKKLAVQSLIEEIQTTFGFFLNTKQIKRLYTLRNRAQVAKHREKSMRKKEEAVSYNAQTNN
;
A
#
# COMPACT_ATOMS: atom_id res chain seq x y z
N MET A 1 3.11 22.95 -19.68
CA MET A 1 3.23 21.48 -19.70
C MET A 1 2.14 20.90 -18.82
N GLU A 2 1.33 19.99 -19.34
CA GLU A 2 0.30 19.31 -18.53
C GLU A 2 0.93 18.18 -17.69
N ILE A 3 0.25 17.77 -16.62
CA ILE A 3 0.69 16.62 -15.79
C ILE A 3 0.84 15.35 -16.64
N LYS A 4 -0.08 15.12 -17.59
CA LYS A 4 -0.02 13.93 -18.45
C LYS A 4 1.26 13.90 -19.30
N GLU A 5 1.61 15.05 -19.86
CA GLU A 5 2.81 15.24 -20.68
C GLU A 5 4.09 15.12 -19.84
N PHE A 6 4.11 15.67 -18.62
CA PHE A 6 5.25 15.47 -17.72
C PHE A 6 5.42 14.00 -17.33
N ALA A 7 4.32 13.31 -17.03
CA ALA A 7 4.32 11.92 -16.58
C ALA A 7 4.84 10.91 -17.62
N THR A 8 4.78 11.21 -18.93
CA THR A 8 5.31 10.32 -19.97
C THR A 8 6.82 10.23 -19.97
N HIS A 9 7.50 11.24 -19.44
CA HIS A 9 8.96 11.34 -19.42
C HIS A 9 9.54 11.29 -18.01
N SER A 10 8.67 11.24 -16.99
CA SER A 10 9.07 11.23 -15.60
C SER A 10 9.17 9.84 -15.00
N ILE A 11 10.15 9.65 -14.10
CA ILE A 11 10.20 8.46 -13.23
C ILE A 11 9.19 8.51 -12.09
N ILE A 12 8.59 9.68 -11.83
CA ILE A 12 7.52 9.84 -10.85
C ILE A 12 6.23 9.29 -11.48
N PRO A 13 5.58 8.29 -10.86
CA PRO A 13 4.36 7.73 -11.42
C PRO A 13 3.25 8.78 -11.54
N GLY A 14 2.54 8.79 -12.68
CA GLY A 14 1.46 9.77 -12.92
C GLY A 14 0.40 9.86 -11.81
N HIS A 15 0.05 8.73 -11.17
CA HIS A 15 -0.90 8.74 -10.05
C HIS A 15 -0.41 9.54 -8.82
N VAL A 16 0.91 9.66 -8.62
CA VAL A 16 1.49 10.52 -7.59
C VAL A 16 1.32 11.98 -7.98
N LEU A 17 1.58 12.34 -9.25
CA LEU A 17 1.40 13.71 -9.73
C LEU A 17 -0.07 14.16 -9.64
N PHE A 18 -1.01 13.30 -10.04
CA PHE A 18 -2.44 13.57 -9.85
C PHE A 18 -2.84 13.66 -8.38
N TYR A 19 -2.19 12.88 -7.50
CA TYR A 19 -2.38 13.04 -6.05
C TYR A 19 -1.94 14.43 -5.60
N LEU A 20 -0.74 14.89 -5.99
CA LEU A 20 -0.21 16.21 -5.61
C LEU A 20 -1.11 17.34 -6.13
N ASN A 21 -1.62 17.22 -7.35
CA ASN A 21 -2.53 18.21 -7.92
C ASN A 21 -3.87 18.26 -7.17
N ARG A 22 -4.46 17.11 -6.85
CA ARG A 22 -5.69 17.05 -6.05
C ARG A 22 -5.50 17.66 -4.65
N ASP A 23 -4.30 17.55 -4.09
CA ASP A 23 -3.93 18.13 -2.79
C ASP A 23 -3.56 19.63 -2.88
N GLY A 24 -3.63 20.23 -4.07
CA GLY A 24 -3.29 21.64 -4.30
C GLY A 24 -1.79 21.95 -4.23
N ILE A 25 -0.93 20.93 -4.26
CA ILE A 25 0.54 21.10 -4.16
C ILE A 25 1.15 21.53 -5.50
N ILE A 26 0.58 21.09 -6.61
CA ILE A 26 0.99 21.48 -7.97
C ILE A 26 -0.23 21.80 -8.83
N GLY A 27 -0.05 22.71 -9.80
CA GLY A 27 -1.05 23.05 -10.81
C GLY A 27 -1.21 21.99 -11.90
N ASN A 28 -2.25 22.21 -12.72
CA ASN A 28 -2.35 21.60 -14.04
C ASN A 28 -3.03 22.62 -14.98
N PRO A 29 -2.28 23.32 -15.84
CA PRO A 29 -0.89 23.07 -16.23
C PRO A 29 0.14 23.37 -15.12
N LEU A 30 1.32 22.74 -15.22
CA LEU A 30 2.44 22.95 -14.31
C LEU A 30 3.09 24.31 -14.54
N SER A 31 3.37 25.04 -13.47
CA SER A 31 4.12 26.30 -13.51
C SER A 31 5.62 26.04 -13.74
N PRO A 32 6.39 27.05 -14.20
CA PRO A 32 7.84 26.90 -14.33
C PRO A 32 8.56 26.53 -13.03
N GLU A 33 8.12 27.07 -11.89
CA GLU A 33 8.67 26.76 -10.57
C GLU A 33 8.40 25.30 -10.19
N GLU A 34 7.17 24.83 -10.41
CA GLU A 34 6.78 23.43 -10.14
C GLU A 34 7.58 22.44 -10.99
N LEU A 35 7.88 22.79 -12.26
CA LEU A 35 8.72 21.97 -13.12
C LEU A 35 10.15 21.83 -12.57
N ILE A 36 10.71 22.90 -11.98
CA ILE A 36 12.02 22.85 -11.34
C ILE A 36 11.96 21.95 -10.10
N SER A 37 10.95 22.12 -9.25
CA SER A 37 10.76 21.29 -8.05
C SER A 37 10.53 19.82 -8.38
N LEU A 38 9.75 19.50 -9.41
CA LEU A 38 9.51 18.14 -9.86
C LEU A 38 10.78 17.51 -10.43
N LYS A 39 11.57 18.23 -11.23
CA LYS A 39 12.89 17.76 -11.70
C LYS A 39 13.85 17.48 -10.54
N PHE A 40 13.80 18.27 -9.47
CA PHE A 40 14.55 17.96 -8.26
C PHE A 40 14.02 16.68 -7.59
N LEU A 41 12.70 16.55 -7.45
CA LEU A 41 12.06 15.37 -6.87
C LEU A 41 12.43 14.09 -7.63
N GLU A 42 12.52 14.13 -8.97
CA GLU A 42 12.99 13.00 -9.78
C GLU A 42 14.39 12.52 -9.36
N LYS A 43 15.34 13.43 -9.12
CA LYS A 43 16.71 13.04 -8.73
C LYS A 43 16.76 12.22 -7.44
N ILE A 44 15.81 12.48 -6.53
CA ILE A 44 15.73 11.83 -5.21
C ILE A 44 14.67 10.72 -5.14
N TRP A 45 13.81 10.59 -6.15
CA TRP A 45 12.71 9.63 -6.15
C TRP A 45 13.24 8.20 -6.04
N GLY A 46 12.76 7.46 -5.04
CA GLY A 46 13.20 6.09 -4.81
C GLY A 46 14.62 5.91 -4.24
N ARG A 47 15.39 6.99 -3.99
CA ARG A 47 16.74 6.89 -3.42
C ARG A 47 16.67 6.31 -2.00
N ARG A 48 17.34 5.17 -1.80
CA ARG A 48 17.30 4.42 -0.52
C ARG A 48 17.62 5.27 0.71
N PRO A 49 18.65 6.14 0.73
CA PRO A 49 18.94 6.98 1.90
C PRO A 49 17.78 7.92 2.25
N VAL A 50 17.19 8.58 1.24
CA VAL A 50 16.05 9.49 1.41
C VAL A 50 14.81 8.74 1.89
N LEU A 51 14.49 7.61 1.27
CA LEU A 51 13.36 6.76 1.69
C LEU A 51 13.53 6.26 3.13
N ARG A 52 14.74 5.88 3.55
CA ARG A 52 14.99 5.46 4.94
C ARG A 52 14.71 6.58 5.93
N ALA A 53 15.17 7.80 5.63
CA ALA A 53 14.90 8.98 6.46
C ALA A 53 13.41 9.36 6.50
N GLN A 54 12.68 9.20 5.40
CA GLN A 54 11.22 9.40 5.37
C GLN A 54 10.50 8.35 6.22
N LEU A 55 10.89 7.08 6.08
CA LEU A 55 10.27 5.96 6.82
C LEU A 55 10.63 5.96 8.32
N SER A 56 11.77 6.52 8.73
CA SER A 56 12.18 6.55 10.15
C SER A 56 11.23 7.39 11.01
N ARG A 57 10.51 8.34 10.39
CA ARG A 57 9.44 9.13 11.05
C ARG A 57 8.22 8.29 11.44
N LEU A 58 8.14 7.05 10.98
CA LEU A 58 7.04 6.13 11.27
C LEU A 58 7.46 5.07 12.30
N SER A 59 6.54 4.74 13.21
CA SER A 59 6.73 3.60 14.12
C SER A 59 7.02 2.30 13.35
N MET A 60 7.67 1.33 13.97
CA MET A 60 7.96 0.05 13.31
C MET A 60 6.67 -0.63 12.79
N LYS A 61 5.59 -0.58 13.58
CA LYS A 61 4.26 -1.07 13.20
C LYS A 61 3.74 -0.36 11.94
N ALA A 62 3.85 0.97 11.89
CA ALA A 62 3.41 1.76 10.74
C ALA A 62 4.27 1.49 9.49
N ARG A 63 5.60 1.41 9.63
CA ARG A 63 6.52 1.04 8.53
C ARG A 63 6.14 -0.29 7.91
N LEU A 64 5.96 -1.33 8.73
CA LEU A 64 5.57 -2.66 8.24
C LEU A 64 4.20 -2.64 7.56
N SER A 65 3.22 -1.89 8.08
CA SER A 65 1.92 -1.74 7.43
C SER A 65 2.03 -1.03 6.07
N PHE A 66 2.82 0.05 6.01
CA PHE A 66 3.06 0.82 4.80
C PHE A 66 3.70 -0.06 3.71
N LEU A 67 4.79 -0.76 4.03
CA LEU A 67 5.48 -1.65 3.09
C LEU A 67 4.58 -2.76 2.55
N ARG A 68 3.75 -3.37 3.40
CA ARG A 68 2.81 -4.43 2.98
C ARG A 68 1.77 -3.93 1.99
N THR A 69 1.39 -2.65 2.09
CA THR A 69 0.33 -2.02 1.30
C THR A 69 0.85 -1.08 0.22
N ALA A 70 2.18 -0.94 0.07
CA ALA A 70 2.80 0.02 -0.84
C ALA A 70 2.40 -0.17 -2.32
N SER A 71 2.08 -1.40 -2.73
CA SER A 71 1.60 -1.69 -4.09
C SER A 71 0.07 -1.64 -4.26
N LEU A 72 -0.66 -1.25 -3.21
CA LEU A 72 -2.10 -1.04 -3.24
C LEU A 72 -2.35 0.45 -3.46
N GLN A 73 -2.72 0.83 -4.68
CA GLN A 73 -2.74 2.24 -5.10
C GLN A 73 -3.98 2.96 -4.56
N THR A 74 -5.11 2.26 -4.49
CA THR A 74 -6.39 2.87 -4.12
C THR A 74 -6.71 2.71 -2.64
N LYS A 75 -7.51 3.63 -2.08
CA LYS A 75 -7.99 3.55 -0.70
C LYS A 75 -8.80 2.26 -0.46
N TRP A 76 -9.65 1.88 -1.41
CA TRP A 76 -10.48 0.67 -1.28
C TRP A 76 -9.66 -0.62 -1.31
N GLU A 77 -8.58 -0.71 -2.10
CA GLU A 77 -7.70 -1.89 -2.08
C GLU A 77 -7.01 -2.04 -0.72
N ARG A 78 -6.52 -0.93 -0.14
CA ARG A 78 -5.92 -0.92 1.20
C ARG A 78 -6.94 -1.32 2.26
N TYR A 79 -8.17 -0.83 2.15
CA TYR A 79 -9.29 -1.21 3.02
C TYR A 79 -9.59 -2.71 2.93
N ALA A 80 -9.80 -3.23 1.72
CA ALA A 80 -10.07 -4.64 1.47
C ALA A 80 -8.98 -5.56 2.03
N TYR A 81 -7.71 -5.22 1.77
CA TYR A 81 -6.58 -5.97 2.31
C TYR A 81 -6.59 -5.99 3.84
N SER A 82 -6.85 -4.85 4.48
CA SER A 82 -6.98 -4.74 5.93
C SER A 82 -8.11 -5.64 6.48
N ARG A 83 -9.28 -5.63 5.82
CA ARG A 83 -10.45 -6.45 6.18
C ARG A 83 -10.14 -7.95 6.16
N PHE A 84 -9.52 -8.44 5.09
CA PHE A 84 -9.14 -9.85 5.01
C PHE A 84 -8.06 -10.22 6.03
N ARG A 85 -7.09 -9.34 6.25
CA ARG A 85 -5.97 -9.57 7.16
C ARG A 85 -6.42 -9.66 8.63
N ASN A 86 -7.29 -8.73 9.04
CA ASN A 86 -7.72 -8.58 10.42
C ASN A 86 -8.90 -9.50 10.81
N LEU A 87 -9.29 -10.41 9.91
CA LEU A 87 -10.34 -11.38 10.19
C LEU A 87 -9.92 -12.30 11.35
N LYS A 88 -10.79 -12.40 12.37
CA LYS A 88 -10.57 -13.28 13.54
C LYS A 88 -10.44 -14.74 13.10
N SER A 89 -9.68 -15.54 13.85
CA SER A 89 -9.55 -16.98 13.59
C SER A 89 -10.93 -17.65 13.62
N GLY A 90 -11.17 -18.61 12.72
CA GLY A 90 -12.46 -19.29 12.60
C GLY A 90 -13.56 -18.50 11.88
N LYS A 91 -13.41 -17.19 11.70
CA LYS A 91 -14.37 -16.39 10.92
C LYS A 91 -14.06 -16.45 9.43
N LYS A 92 -15.11 -16.46 8.61
CA LYS A 92 -15.04 -16.30 7.14
C LYS A 92 -15.66 -14.96 6.77
N LEU A 93 -15.03 -14.25 5.83
CA LEU A 93 -15.57 -13.07 5.18
C LEU A 93 -15.87 -13.45 3.74
N ALA A 94 -17.17 -13.49 3.40
CA ALA A 94 -17.58 -13.71 2.02
C ALA A 94 -17.12 -12.52 1.18
N VAL A 95 -16.58 -12.80 -0.02
CA VAL A 95 -16.12 -11.74 -0.92
C VAL A 95 -17.29 -10.86 -1.34
N GLN A 96 -18.48 -11.44 -1.54
CA GLN A 96 -19.69 -10.71 -1.88
C GLN A 96 -20.07 -9.66 -0.82
N SER A 97 -20.08 -10.04 0.47
CA SER A 97 -20.35 -9.08 1.54
C SER A 97 -19.32 -7.94 1.59
N LEU A 98 -18.05 -8.22 1.26
CA LEU A 98 -17.03 -7.18 1.18
C LEU A 98 -17.19 -6.31 -0.08
N ILE A 99 -17.70 -6.84 -1.19
CA ILE A 99 -18.03 -6.06 -2.39
C ILE A 99 -19.08 -5.02 -2.04
N GLU A 100 -20.21 -5.44 -1.46
CA GLU A 100 -21.30 -4.56 -1.05
C GLU A 100 -20.79 -3.48 -0.09
N GLU A 101 -20.02 -3.88 0.92
CA GLU A 101 -19.42 -2.97 1.87
C GLU A 101 -18.50 -1.92 1.22
N ILE A 102 -17.64 -2.33 0.28
CA ILE A 102 -16.77 -1.41 -0.46
C ILE A 102 -17.61 -0.44 -1.29
N GLN A 103 -18.63 -0.94 -1.98
CA GLN A 103 -19.47 -0.11 -2.84
C GLN A 103 -20.21 0.95 -2.01
N THR A 104 -20.74 0.58 -0.84
CA THR A 104 -21.38 1.51 0.10
C THR A 104 -20.37 2.51 0.69
N THR A 105 -19.21 2.04 1.14
CA THR A 105 -18.21 2.88 1.84
C THR A 105 -17.54 3.90 0.92
N PHE A 106 -17.28 3.53 -0.33
CA PHE A 106 -16.52 4.35 -1.28
C PHE A 106 -17.39 4.96 -2.38
N GLY A 107 -18.69 4.68 -2.41
CA GLY A 107 -19.65 5.32 -3.32
C GLY A 107 -19.46 4.98 -4.80
N PHE A 108 -19.00 3.77 -5.13
CA PHE A 108 -18.84 3.35 -6.53
C PHE A 108 -19.06 1.84 -6.71
N PHE A 109 -19.47 1.42 -7.90
CA PHE A 109 -19.63 0.00 -8.23
C PHE A 109 -18.32 -0.62 -8.71
N LEU A 110 -17.88 -1.70 -8.05
CA LEU A 110 -16.75 -2.50 -8.51
C LEU A 110 -17.05 -3.17 -9.87
N ASN A 111 -16.18 -2.95 -10.85
CA ASN A 111 -16.25 -3.67 -12.12
C ASN A 111 -15.56 -5.06 -12.04
N THR A 112 -15.71 -5.87 -13.09
CA THR A 112 -15.16 -7.23 -13.14
C THR A 112 -13.65 -7.30 -12.88
N LYS A 113 -12.87 -6.32 -13.36
CA LYS A 113 -11.42 -6.27 -13.11
C LYS A 113 -11.12 -6.00 -11.64
N GLN A 114 -11.85 -5.08 -11.02
CA GLN A 114 -11.71 -4.75 -9.59
C GLN A 114 -12.19 -5.91 -8.70
N ILE A 115 -13.23 -6.62 -9.10
CA ILE A 115 -13.68 -7.85 -8.41
C ILE A 115 -12.58 -8.92 -8.47
N LYS A 116 -12.01 -9.19 -9.65
CA LYS A 116 -10.86 -10.11 -9.79
C LYS A 116 -9.69 -9.69 -8.88
N ARG A 117 -9.39 -8.38 -8.85
CA ARG A 117 -8.36 -7.81 -7.97
C ARG A 117 -8.66 -8.08 -6.49
N LEU A 118 -9.91 -8.00 -6.06
CA LEU A 118 -10.33 -8.29 -4.68
C LEU A 118 -9.99 -9.73 -4.25
N TYR A 119 -10.19 -10.71 -5.13
CA TYR A 119 -9.77 -12.10 -4.87
C TYR A 119 -8.24 -12.22 -4.73
N THR A 120 -7.47 -11.53 -5.56
CA THR A 120 -6.00 -11.48 -5.42
C THR A 120 -5.59 -10.88 -4.08
N LEU A 121 -6.26 -9.82 -3.63
CA LEU A 121 -5.98 -9.20 -2.32
C LEU A 121 -6.29 -10.16 -1.17
N ARG A 122 -7.38 -10.91 -1.25
CA ARG A 122 -7.71 -11.96 -0.28
C ARG A 122 -6.59 -12.98 -0.16
N ASN A 123 -6.15 -13.55 -1.29
CA ASN A 123 -5.09 -14.55 -1.31
C ASN A 123 -3.78 -13.98 -0.73
N ARG A 124 -3.43 -12.74 -1.14
CA ARG A 124 -2.24 -12.06 -0.61
C ARG A 124 -2.31 -11.84 0.90
N ALA A 125 -3.47 -11.46 1.44
CA ALA A 125 -3.67 -11.29 2.88
C ALA A 125 -3.56 -12.63 3.63
N GLN A 126 -4.13 -13.69 3.09
CA GLN A 126 -4.05 -15.04 3.66
C GLN A 126 -2.62 -15.57 3.68
N VAL A 127 -1.88 -15.45 2.56
CA VAL A 127 -0.47 -15.85 2.48
C VAL A 127 0.39 -15.06 3.48
N ALA A 128 0.18 -13.75 3.59
CA ALA A 128 0.90 -12.93 4.56
C ALA A 128 0.64 -13.40 6.01
N LYS A 129 -0.62 -13.69 6.36
CA LYS A 129 -1.01 -14.19 7.69
C LYS A 129 -0.40 -15.58 7.97
N HIS A 130 -0.38 -16.45 6.96
CA HIS A 130 0.24 -17.77 7.08
C HIS A 130 1.75 -17.66 7.35
N ARG A 131 2.47 -16.84 6.59
CA ARG A 131 3.91 -16.60 6.78
C ARG A 131 4.25 -16.02 8.16
N GLU A 132 3.42 -15.11 8.67
CA GLU A 132 3.60 -14.56 10.01
C GLU A 132 3.36 -15.62 11.09
N LYS A 133 2.34 -16.47 10.93
CA LYS A 133 2.09 -17.59 11.84
C LYS A 133 3.24 -18.60 11.82
N SER A 134 3.80 -18.92 10.64
CA SER A 134 4.92 -19.84 10.54
C SER A 134 6.21 -19.27 11.15
N MET A 135 6.48 -17.98 10.99
CA MET A 135 7.64 -17.33 11.61
C MET A 135 7.52 -17.31 13.14
N ARG A 136 6.34 -16.97 13.68
CA ARG A 136 6.11 -17.01 15.15
C ARG A 136 6.32 -18.41 15.73
N LYS A 137 5.79 -19.45 15.09
CA LYS A 137 6.03 -20.84 15.53
C LYS A 137 7.51 -21.21 15.53
N LYS A 138 8.27 -20.72 14.54
CA LYS A 138 9.71 -20.95 14.46
C LYS A 138 10.46 -20.21 15.57
N GLU A 139 10.09 -18.96 15.85
CA GLU A 139 10.65 -18.16 16.95
C GLU A 139 10.36 -18.81 18.32
N GLU A 140 9.12 -19.26 18.54
CA GLU A 140 8.69 -19.98 19.75
C GLU A 140 9.49 -21.29 19.95
N ALA A 141 9.68 -22.07 18.89
CA ALA A 141 10.46 -23.31 18.94
C ALA A 141 11.96 -23.07 19.23
N VAL A 142 12.54 -22.01 18.67
CA VAL A 142 13.94 -21.62 18.95
C VAL A 142 14.09 -21.16 20.40
N SER A 143 13.14 -20.36 20.90
CA SER A 143 13.15 -19.90 22.29
C SER A 143 13.02 -21.05 23.28
N TYR A 144 12.16 -22.04 23.00
CA TYR A 144 12.01 -23.23 23.84
C TYR A 144 13.31 -24.05 23.92
N ASN A 145 13.93 -24.33 22.76
CA ASN A 145 15.17 -25.10 22.71
C ASN A 145 16.36 -24.38 23.39
N ALA A 146 16.36 -23.04 23.42
CA ALA A 146 17.38 -22.26 24.12
C ALA A 146 17.20 -22.28 25.65
N GLN A 147 15.98 -22.50 26.15
CA GLN A 147 15.68 -22.61 27.58
C GLN A 147 15.94 -24.02 28.13
N THR A 148 15.86 -25.06 27.30
CA THR A 148 16.09 -26.46 27.71
C THR A 148 17.56 -26.89 27.65
N ASN A 149 18.43 -26.10 27.05
CA ASN A 149 19.87 -26.38 26.88
C ASN A 149 20.76 -25.55 27.84
N ASN A 150 20.16 -24.86 28.81
CA ASN A 150 20.81 -24.21 29.96
C ASN A 150 20.34 -24.88 31.25
#